data_AF-A0A379SGP9-F1
#
_entry.id   AF-A0A379SGP9-F1
#
_cell.length_a   1.000
_cell.length_b   1.000
_cell.length_c   1.000
_cell.angle_alpha   90.00
_cell.angle_beta   90.00
_cell.angle_gamma   90.00
#
_symmetry.space_group_name_H-M   'P 1'
#
loop_
_entity.id
_entity.type
_entity.pdbx_description
1 polymer ?
#
loop_
_entity_poly.entity_id
_entity_poly.type
_entity_poly.pdbx_seq_one_letter_code
_entity_poly.pdbx_strand_id
1 'polypeptide(L)'
;MGSGWHEWPLMIFTVFGQCVAGGFIVLALALMKGDLRAETQQRVIACMFGLWVLMGIGFIASMLHLGSPMRAFNSLNRVGASALSNEIASGSVFFAVGGIGWLLAVLKKLPSALRTLWLIITMVLASSSSG
;
A
#
# COMPACT_ATOMS: atom_id res chain seq x y z
N MET A 1 6.91 29.44 15.02
CA MET A 1 5.86 28.42 14.85
C MET A 1 5.78 28.05 13.37
N GLY A 2 6.67 27.16 12.90
CA GLY A 2 6.86 26.87 11.47
C GLY A 2 7.08 25.38 11.16
N SER A 3 6.68 24.47 12.05
CA SER A 3 6.86 23.02 11.89
C SER A 3 5.83 22.37 10.97
N GLY A 4 4.59 22.88 10.91
CA GLY A 4 3.48 22.22 10.20
C GLY A 4 3.64 22.13 8.67
N TRP A 5 4.36 23.06 8.05
CA TRP A 5 4.64 23.04 6.60
C TRP A 5 5.55 21.88 6.19
N HIS A 6 6.36 21.36 7.13
CA HIS A 6 7.29 20.25 6.86
C HIS A 6 6.64 18.87 7.09
N GLU A 7 5.58 18.82 7.90
CA GLU A 7 4.87 17.60 8.33
C GLU A 7 3.63 17.29 7.49
N TRP A 8 3.05 18.30 6.82
CA TRP A 8 1.87 18.12 5.96
C TRP A 8 2.05 17.09 4.83
N PRO A 9 3.23 16.94 4.18
CA PRO A 9 3.47 15.86 3.20
C PRO A 9 3.48 14.47 3.81
N LEU A 10 3.91 14.35 5.07
CA LEU A 10 3.87 13.11 5.81
C LEU A 10 2.43 12.76 6.20
N MET A 11 1.63 13.74 6.66
CA MET A 11 0.21 13.54 6.95
C MET A 11 -0.57 13.08 5.71
N ILE A 12 -0.28 13.63 4.53
CA ILE A 12 -0.90 13.20 3.27
C ILE A 12 -0.54 11.74 2.96
N PHE A 13 0.73 11.38 3.15
CA PHE A 13 1.21 10.02 2.95
C PHE A 13 0.51 9.03 3.90
N THR A 14 0.43 9.34 5.18
CA THR A 14 -0.14 8.44 6.19
C THR A 14 -1.66 8.32 6.05
N VAL A 15 -2.38 9.42 5.76
CA VAL A 15 -3.84 9.37 5.52
C VAL A 15 -4.17 8.57 4.26
N PHE A 16 -3.47 8.81 3.14
CA PHE A 16 -3.71 8.02 1.94
C PHE A 16 -3.26 6.57 2.12
N GLY A 17 -2.14 6.32 2.80
CA GLY A 17 -1.67 4.98 3.14
C GLY A 17 -2.70 4.20 3.96
N GLN A 18 -3.26 4.81 5.00
CA GLN A 18 -4.30 4.21 5.85
C GLN A 18 -5.61 3.99 5.08
N CYS A 19 -6.03 4.92 4.21
CA CYS A 19 -7.19 4.75 3.35
C CYS A 19 -7.01 3.57 2.38
N VAL A 20 -5.83 3.45 1.77
CA VAL A 20 -5.47 2.35 0.86
C VAL A 20 -5.41 1.03 1.61
N ALA A 21 -4.78 1.00 2.79
CA ALA A 21 -4.68 -0.18 3.65
C ALA A 21 -6.08 -0.68 4.08
N GLY A 22 -6.93 0.21 4.58
CA GLY A 22 -8.30 -0.11 4.96
C GLY A 22 -9.14 -0.59 3.78
N GLY A 23 -9.07 0.12 2.64
CA GLY A 23 -9.74 -0.28 1.41
C GLY A 23 -9.29 -1.65 0.91
N PHE A 24 -7.98 -1.93 0.95
CA PHE A 24 -7.43 -3.22 0.56
C PHE A 24 -7.93 -4.34 1.47
N ILE A 25 -7.91 -4.16 2.79
CA ILE A 25 -8.39 -5.17 3.75
C ILE A 25 -9.87 -5.51 3.50
N VAL A 26 -10.73 -4.50 3.29
CA VAL A 26 -12.16 -4.72 2.99
C VAL A 26 -12.33 -5.52 1.69
N LEU A 27 -11.64 -5.16 0.61
CA LEU A 27 -11.72 -5.87 -0.66
C LEU A 27 -11.12 -7.28 -0.58
N ALA A 28 -10.03 -7.46 0.17
CA ALA A 28 -9.40 -8.76 0.39
C ALA A 28 -10.33 -9.70 1.17
N LEU A 29 -10.96 -9.22 2.24
CA LEU A 29 -11.97 -9.97 2.98
C LEU A 29 -13.18 -10.32 2.11
N ALA A 30 -13.64 -9.40 1.26
CA ALA A 30 -14.71 -9.67 0.30
C ALA A 30 -14.34 -10.77 -0.71
N LEU A 31 -13.10 -10.76 -1.22
CA LEU A 31 -12.57 -11.79 -2.12
C LEU A 31 -12.42 -13.16 -1.43
N MET A 32 -12.11 -13.19 -0.14
CA MET A 32 -11.94 -14.43 0.63
C MET A 32 -13.25 -15.03 1.12
N LYS A 33 -14.22 -14.20 1.53
CA LYS A 33 -15.53 -14.66 2.03
C LYS A 33 -16.55 -14.89 0.92
N GLY A 34 -16.43 -14.16 -0.19
CA GLY A 34 -17.42 -14.21 -1.25
C GLY A 34 -17.25 -15.46 -2.10
N ASP A 35 -18.31 -16.27 -2.20
CA ASP A 35 -18.52 -17.23 -3.29
C ASP A 35 -18.85 -16.48 -4.59
N LEU A 36 -17.97 -15.54 -4.91
CA LEU A 36 -18.08 -14.62 -6.03
C LEU A 36 -17.71 -15.39 -7.29
N ARG A 37 -18.55 -15.26 -8.32
CA ARG A 37 -18.21 -15.74 -9.66
C ARG A 37 -16.85 -15.18 -10.08
N ALA A 38 -16.11 -15.95 -10.88
CA ALA A 38 -14.77 -15.57 -11.33
C ALA A 38 -14.73 -14.16 -11.99
N GLU A 39 -15.80 -13.78 -12.69
CA GLU A 39 -15.96 -12.44 -13.28
C GLU A 39 -16.02 -11.33 -12.23
N THR A 40 -16.79 -11.52 -11.16
CA THR A 40 -16.91 -10.53 -10.09
C THR A 40 -15.61 -10.44 -9.29
N GLN A 41 -14.94 -11.56 -9.03
CA GLN A 41 -13.60 -11.55 -8.43
C GLN A 41 -12.60 -10.75 -9.27
N GLN A 42 -12.61 -10.96 -10.60
CA GLN A 42 -11.72 -10.22 -11.50
C GLN A 42 -12.04 -8.72 -11.51
N ARG A 43 -13.33 -8.34 -11.46
CA ARG A 43 -13.73 -6.93 -11.33
C ARG A 43 -13.24 -6.31 -10.02
N VAL A 44 -13.39 -7.01 -8.90
CA VAL A 44 -12.90 -6.53 -7.60
C VAL A 44 -11.38 -6.34 -7.63
N ILE A 45 -10.64 -7.32 -8.17
CA ILE A 45 -9.19 -7.21 -8.37
C ILE A 45 -8.86 -6.03 -9.29
N ALA A 46 -9.58 -5.83 -10.40
CA ALA A 46 -9.36 -4.69 -11.29
C ALA A 46 -9.63 -3.35 -10.59
N CYS A 47 -10.67 -3.26 -9.76
CA CYS A 47 -10.99 -2.06 -8.99
C CYS A 47 -9.90 -1.71 -7.96
N MET A 48 -9.13 -2.68 -7.46
CA MET A 48 -7.97 -2.42 -6.60
C MET A 48 -6.91 -1.54 -7.29
N PHE A 49 -6.93 -1.41 -8.62
CA PHE A 49 -6.07 -0.46 -9.34
C PHE A 49 -6.18 0.96 -8.79
N GLY A 50 -7.39 1.42 -8.47
CA GLY A 50 -7.62 2.75 -7.92
C GLY A 50 -6.89 2.96 -6.58
N LEU A 51 -6.83 1.91 -5.74
CA LEU A 51 -6.09 1.95 -4.47
C LEU A 51 -4.57 2.08 -4.72
N TRP A 52 -4.03 1.34 -5.68
CA TRP A 52 -2.60 1.41 -6.02
C TRP A 52 -2.22 2.75 -6.67
N VAL A 53 -3.07 3.29 -7.54
CA VAL A 53 -2.86 4.63 -8.12
C VAL A 53 -2.88 5.69 -7.03
N LEU A 54 -3.88 5.65 -6.13
CA LEU A 54 -3.98 6.59 -5.01
C LEU A 54 -2.73 6.54 -4.12
N MET A 55 -2.28 5.33 -3.79
CA MET A 55 -1.05 5.12 -3.01
C MET A 55 0.19 5.66 -3.73
N GLY A 56 0.32 5.38 -5.03
CA GLY A 56 1.44 5.86 -5.86
C GLY A 56 1.49 7.38 -5.93
N ILE A 57 0.33 8.03 -6.09
CA ILE A 57 0.22 9.50 -6.07
C ILE A 57 0.62 10.04 -4.70
N GLY A 58 0.16 9.44 -3.60
CA GLY A 58 0.57 9.81 -2.23
C GLY A 58 2.08 9.70 -2.02
N PHE A 59 2.69 8.62 -2.50
CA PHE A 59 4.14 8.42 -2.48
C PHE A 59 4.89 9.49 -3.27
N ILE A 60 4.48 9.75 -4.52
CA ILE A 60 5.14 10.74 -5.40
C ILE A 60 4.97 12.15 -4.84
N ALA A 61 3.77 12.51 -4.38
CA ALA A 61 3.51 13.81 -3.77
C ALA A 61 4.37 14.02 -2.51
N SER A 62 4.49 13.00 -1.66
CA SER A 62 5.37 13.04 -0.48
C SER A 62 6.83 13.23 -0.87
N MET A 63 7.34 12.45 -1.84
CA MET A 63 8.72 12.54 -2.32
C MET A 63 9.06 13.89 -2.98
N LEU A 64 8.16 14.42 -3.81
CA LEU A 64 8.35 15.70 -4.50
C LEU A 64 8.31 16.88 -3.52
N HIS A 65 7.48 16.83 -2.48
CA HIS A 65 7.35 17.91 -1.50
C HIS A 65 8.47 17.90 -0.43
N LEU A 66 9.08 16.75 -0.13
CA LEU A 66 10.22 16.61 0.80
C LEU A 66 11.56 17.17 0.29
N GLY A 67 11.60 17.70 -0.94
CA GLY A 67 12.75 18.42 -1.48
C GLY A 67 13.93 17.56 -1.92
N SER A 68 13.88 16.23 -1.77
CA SER A 68 14.71 15.31 -2.58
C SER A 68 14.28 13.84 -2.41
N PRO A 69 14.07 13.09 -3.51
CA PRO A 69 13.88 11.63 -3.47
C PRO A 69 15.05 10.89 -2.79
N MET A 70 16.24 11.49 -2.78
CA MET A 70 17.43 10.97 -2.09
C MET A 70 17.24 10.84 -0.57
N ARG A 71 16.43 11.68 0.10
CA ARG A 71 16.18 11.54 1.55
C ARG A 71 15.26 10.38 1.89
N ALA A 72 14.31 10.02 1.02
CA ALA A 72 13.47 8.84 1.21
C ALA A 72 14.31 7.55 1.11
N PHE A 73 15.23 7.48 0.14
CA PHE A 73 16.22 6.41 0.05
C PHE A 73 17.20 6.41 1.23
N ASN A 74 17.63 7.59 1.71
CA ASN A 74 18.51 7.67 2.88
C ASN A 74 17.79 7.31 4.20
N SER A 75 16.48 7.54 4.28
CA SER A 75 15.61 7.06 5.37
C SER A 75 15.43 5.54 5.34
N LEU A 76 15.31 4.94 4.16
CA LEU A 76 15.34 3.48 3.98
C LEU A 76 16.69 2.87 4.40
N ASN A 77 17.81 3.58 4.20
CA ASN A 77 19.13 3.17 4.71
C ASN A 77 19.28 3.37 6.24
N ARG A 78 18.29 3.98 6.91
CA ARG A 78 18.23 4.19 8.37
C ARG A 78 17.05 3.47 9.03
N VAL A 79 16.49 2.45 8.37
CA VAL A 79 15.46 1.57 8.95
C VAL A 79 15.93 1.09 10.32
N GLY A 80 15.12 1.35 11.36
CA GLY A 80 15.44 1.07 12.76
C GLY A 80 15.85 2.28 13.63
N ALA A 81 16.04 3.47 13.07
CA ALA A 81 16.44 4.66 13.85
C ALA A 81 15.28 5.54 14.35
N SER A 82 14.09 5.51 13.70
CA SER A 82 12.90 6.23 14.17
C SER A 82 11.60 5.59 13.70
N ALA A 83 10.50 5.81 14.45
CA ALA A 83 9.16 5.32 14.12
C ALA A 83 8.69 5.76 12.72
N LEU A 84 9.03 6.98 12.32
CA LEU A 84 8.68 7.55 11.02
C LEU A 84 9.37 6.85 9.83
N SER A 85 10.60 6.40 10.02
CA SER A 85 11.30 5.60 8.98
C SER A 85 10.66 4.22 8.82
N ASN A 86 10.25 3.58 9.93
CA ASN A 86 9.57 2.29 9.90
C ASN A 86 8.19 2.38 9.22
N GLU A 87 7.45 3.47 9.44
CA GLU A 87 6.15 3.69 8.78
C GLU A 87 6.30 3.84 7.26
N ILE A 88 7.27 4.63 6.80
CA ILE A 88 7.56 4.77 5.37
C ILE A 88 8.04 3.43 4.77
N ALA A 89 8.94 2.73 5.45
CA ALA A 89 9.48 1.45 4.98
C ALA A 89 8.38 0.38 4.88
N SER A 90 7.53 0.25 5.91
CA SER A 90 6.40 -0.67 5.91
C SER A 90 5.38 -0.32 4.82
N GLY A 91 5.07 0.96 4.61
CA GLY A 91 4.22 1.44 3.51
C GLY A 91 4.81 1.13 2.13
N SER A 92 6.14 1.26 1.94
CA SER A 92 6.81 0.90 0.69
C SER A 92 6.78 -0.61 0.44
N VAL A 93 7.01 -1.43 1.46
CA VAL A 93 6.92 -2.89 1.36
C VAL A 93 5.49 -3.33 1.04
N PHE A 94 4.50 -2.75 1.72
CA PHE A 94 3.08 -2.99 1.44
C PHE A 94 2.73 -2.63 -0.01
N PHE A 95 3.17 -1.45 -0.50
CA PHE A 95 2.94 -1.03 -1.88
C PHE A 95 3.60 -1.96 -2.90
N ALA A 96 4.85 -2.39 -2.65
CA ALA A 96 5.56 -3.29 -3.54
C ALA A 96 4.92 -4.69 -3.58
N VAL A 97 4.72 -5.32 -2.42
CA VAL A 97 4.14 -6.68 -2.33
C VAL A 97 2.71 -6.70 -2.84
N GLY A 98 1.91 -5.71 -2.43
CA GLY A 98 0.52 -5.57 -2.85
C GLY A 98 0.39 -5.22 -4.33
N GLY A 99 1.13 -4.23 -4.84
CA GLY A 99 1.09 -3.82 -6.24
C GLY A 99 1.57 -4.91 -7.19
N ILE A 100 2.67 -5.61 -6.87
CA ILE A 100 3.19 -6.72 -7.68
C ILE A 100 2.18 -7.88 -7.70
N GLY A 101 1.67 -8.30 -6.54
CA GLY A 101 0.70 -9.39 -6.52
C GLY A 101 -0.63 -9.02 -7.16
N TRP A 102 -1.07 -7.76 -7.08
CA TRP A 102 -2.21 -7.26 -7.83
C TRP A 102 -1.98 -7.36 -9.34
N LEU A 103 -0.80 -6.94 -9.83
CA LEU A 103 -0.46 -7.03 -11.24
C LEU A 103 -0.48 -8.49 -11.73
N LEU A 104 0.12 -9.41 -10.96
CA LEU A 104 0.08 -10.84 -11.26
C LEU A 104 -1.35 -11.40 -11.23
N ALA A 105 -2.22 -10.87 -10.37
CA ALA A 105 -3.62 -11.27 -10.28
C ALA A 105 -4.43 -10.80 -11.49
N VAL A 106 -4.22 -9.55 -11.92
CA VAL A 106 -4.83 -9.00 -13.15
C VAL A 106 -4.39 -9.78 -14.37
N LEU A 107 -3.10 -10.14 -14.46
CA LEU A 107 -2.54 -10.97 -15.52
C LEU A 107 -3.00 -12.44 -15.49
N LYS A 108 -3.85 -12.82 -14.53
CA LYS A 108 -4.30 -14.20 -14.30
C LYS A 108 -3.15 -15.20 -14.13
N LYS A 109 -1.98 -14.72 -13.68
CA LYS A 109 -0.78 -15.52 -13.42
C LYS A 109 -0.77 -16.12 -12.00
N LEU A 110 -1.72 -15.73 -11.16
CA LEU A 110 -1.88 -16.24 -9.79
C LEU A 110 -2.95 -17.32 -9.71
N PRO A 111 -2.61 -18.59 -9.40
CA PRO A 111 -3.60 -19.61 -9.06
C PRO A 111 -4.30 -19.28 -7.74
N SER A 112 -5.51 -19.82 -7.54
CA SER A 112 -6.39 -19.47 -6.41
C SER A 112 -5.70 -19.53 -5.04
N ALA A 113 -4.94 -20.60 -4.77
CA ALA A 113 -4.20 -20.76 -3.52
C ALA A 113 -3.14 -19.68 -3.32
N LEU A 114 -2.38 -19.33 -4.37
CA LEU A 114 -1.33 -18.32 -4.31
C LEU A 114 -1.93 -16.90 -4.19
N ARG A 115 -3.09 -16.66 -4.81
CA ARG A 115 -3.86 -15.43 -4.63
C ARG A 115 -4.30 -15.27 -3.18
N THR A 116 -4.86 -16.31 -2.56
CA THR A 116 -5.26 -16.26 -1.15
C THR A 116 -4.07 -16.00 -0.23
N LEU A 117 -2.95 -16.67 -0.46
CA LEU A 117 -1.72 -16.44 0.28
C LEU A 117 -1.25 -14.98 0.15
N TRP A 118 -1.23 -14.45 -1.08
CA TRP A 118 -0.89 -13.04 -1.35
C TRP A 118 -1.84 -12.07 -0.64
N LEU A 119 -3.16 -12.31 -0.67
CA LEU A 119 -4.14 -11.48 0.04
C LEU A 119 -3.84 -11.44 1.55
N ILE A 120 -3.57 -12.60 2.16
CA ILE A 120 -3.25 -12.70 3.59
C ILE A 120 -1.96 -11.94 3.91
N ILE A 121 -0.88 -12.18 3.17
CA ILE A 121 0.41 -11.49 3.39
C ILE A 121 0.22 -9.97 3.26
N THR A 122 -0.49 -9.53 2.23
CA THR A 122 -0.70 -8.10 1.96
C THR A 122 -1.60 -7.45 3.02
N MET A 123 -2.59 -8.17 3.58
CA MET A 123 -3.38 -7.70 4.71
C MET A 123 -2.56 -7.55 5.99
N VAL A 124 -1.66 -8.50 6.28
CA VAL A 124 -0.76 -8.41 7.43
C VAL A 124 0.14 -7.18 7.28
N LEU A 125 0.72 -6.98 6.09
CA LEU A 125 1.52 -5.79 5.80
C LEU A 125 0.71 -4.49 5.94
N ALA A 126 -0.53 -4.47 5.43
CA ALA A 126 -1.44 -3.33 5.57
C ALA A 126 -1.67 -2.96 7.05
N SER A 127 -1.90 -3.97 7.90
CA SER A 127 -2.11 -3.76 9.34
C SER A 127 -0.85 -3.30 10.07
N SER A 128 0.34 -3.70 9.59
CA SER A 128 1.62 -3.25 10.15
C SER A 128 2.00 -1.82 9.76
N SER A 129 1.46 -1.32 8.64
CA SER A 129 1.65 0.06 8.19
C SER A 129 0.71 1.09 8.82
N SER A 130 -0.22 0.64 9.68
CA SER A 130 -1.26 1.48 10.30
C SER A 130 -1.10 1.73 11.81
N GLY A 131 0.00 1.27 12.42
CA GLY A 131 0.29 1.41 13.85
C GLY A 131 1.68 1.93 14.12
#